data_AF-A0A3M8P9V1-F1
#
_entry.id   AF-A0A3M8P9V1-F1
#
_cell.length_a   1.000
_cell.length_b   1.000
_cell.length_c   1.000
_cell.angle_alpha   90.00
_cell.angle_beta   90.00
_cell.angle_gamma   90.00
#
_symmetry.space_group_name_H-M   'P 1'
#
loop_
_entity.id
_entity.type
_entity.pdbx_description
1 polymer ?
#
loop_
_entity_poly.entity_id
_entity_poly.type
_entity_poly.pdbx_seq_one_letter_code
_entity_poly.pdbx_strand_id
1 'polypeptide(L)' 'MRTKLGTALDIFILLIGPWIIYTRILDISANGVSVYPVISIAIVALAVVFSIYNLYQLYADKQRKNQR' A
#
# COMPACT_ATOMS: atom_id res chain seq x y z
N MET A 1 -17.84 -5.93 9.43
CA MET A 1 -17.08 -7.20 9.39
C MET A 1 -15.92 -7.05 8.42
N ARG A 2 -14.69 -6.85 8.89
CA ARG A 2 -13.52 -6.85 8.00
C ARG A 2 -13.26 -8.29 7.54
N THR A 3 -13.34 -8.52 6.23
CA THR A 3 -13.20 -9.86 5.65
C THR A 3 -11.72 -10.23 5.60
N LYS A 4 -11.40 -11.54 5.67
CA LYS A 4 -10.04 -12.06 5.44
C LYS A 4 -9.44 -11.55 4.12
N LEU A 5 -10.32 -11.24 3.16
CA LEU A 5 -10.02 -10.70 1.85
C LEU A 5 -9.44 -9.27 1.91
N GLY A 6 -9.95 -8.41 2.80
CA GLY A 6 -9.40 -7.06 2.97
C GLY A 6 -7.96 -7.06 3.49
N THR A 7 -7.65 -7.93 4.47
CA THR A 7 -6.28 -8.08 4.97
C THR A 7 -5.34 -8.67 3.91
N ALA A 8 -5.81 -9.62 3.11
CA ALA A 8 -5.02 -10.18 2.01
C ALA A 8 -4.70 -9.12 0.94
N LEU A 9 -5.67 -8.25 0.63
CA LEU A 9 -5.48 -7.11 -0.28
C LEU A 9 -4.45 -6.12 0.27
N ASP A 10 -4.51 -5.77 1.56
CA ASP A 10 -3.52 -4.88 2.20
C ASP A 10 -2.09 -5.42 2.08
N ILE A 11 -1.90 -6.72 2.30
CA ILE A 11 -0.61 -7.40 2.15
C ILE A 11 -0.15 -7.39 0.69
N PHE A 12 -1.07 -7.65 -0.25
CA PHE A 12 -0.79 -7.61 -1.68
C PHE A 12 -0.32 -6.21 -2.14
N ILE A 13 -1.01 -5.17 -1.68
CA ILE A 13 -0.64 -3.76 -1.94
C ILE A 13 0.75 -3.47 -1.39
N LEU A 14 1.12 -3.97 -0.21
CA LEU A 14 2.45 -3.76 0.36
C LEU A 14 3.57 -4.42 -0.45
N LEU A 15 3.30 -5.57 -1.06
CA LEU A 15 4.29 -6.27 -1.89
C LEU A 15 4.47 -5.61 -3.25
N ILE A 16 3.38 -5.19 -3.88
CA ILE A 16 3.41 -4.70 -5.27
C ILE A 16 3.56 -3.16 -5.35
N GLY A 17 3.12 -2.43 -4.33
CA GLY A 17 3.23 -0.97 -4.26
C GLY A 17 4.65 -0.44 -4.52
N PRO A 18 5.70 -0.98 -3.86
CA PRO A 18 7.08 -0.57 -4.12
C PRO A 18 7.51 -0.83 -5.57
N TRP A 19 7.09 -1.96 -6.15
CA TRP A 19 7.39 -2.28 -7.54
C TRP A 19 6.71 -1.31 -8.52
N ILE A 20 5.45 -0.96 -8.28
CA ILE A 20 4.75 0.03 -9.12
C ILE A 20 5.46 1.37 -9.04
N ILE A 21 5.82 1.85 -7.85
CA ILE A 21 6.54 3.13 -7.70
C ILE A 21 7.88 3.07 -8.45
N TYR A 22 8.65 1.99 -8.32
CA TYR A 22 9.92 1.81 -9.01
C TYR A 22 9.77 1.91 -10.53
N THR A 23 8.81 1.19 -11.11
CA THR A 23 8.56 1.24 -12.56
C THR A 23 8.13 2.63 -13.05
N ARG A 24 7.37 3.39 -12.24
CA ARG A 24 7.02 4.78 -12.56
C ARG A 24 8.21 5.73 -12.48
N ILE A 25 9.12 5.51 -11.55
CA ILE A 25 10.36 6.29 -11.46
C ILE A 25 11.23 6.06 -12.71
N LEU A 26 11.37 4.80 -13.15
CA LEU A 26 12.09 4.49 -14.38
C LEU A 26 11.45 5.15 -15.61
N ASP A 27 10.12 5.14 -15.69
CA ASP A 27 9.37 5.79 -16.76
C ASP A 27 9.60 7.30 -16.79
N ILE A 28 9.57 7.96 -15.62
CA ILE A 28 9.90 9.39 -15.49
C ILE A 28 11.36 9.66 -15.89
N SER A 29 12.28 8.77 -15.52
CA SER A 29 13.70 8.90 -15.87
C SER A 29 13.96 8.75 -17.36
N ALA A 30 13.18 7.92 -18.07
CA ALA A 30 13.36 7.67 -19.49
C ALA A 30 12.60 8.66 -20.38
N ASN A 31 11.38 9.02 -20.00
CA ASN A 31 10.44 9.79 -20.83
C ASN A 31 10.20 11.23 -20.32
N GLY A 32 10.82 11.60 -19.19
CA GLY A 32 10.63 12.89 -18.53
C GLY A 32 9.41 12.92 -17.60
N VAL A 33 9.27 14.03 -16.87
CA VAL A 33 8.15 14.20 -15.92
C VAL A 33 6.85 14.37 -16.67
N SER A 34 5.91 13.44 -16.44
CA SER A 34 4.56 13.49 -17.00
C SER A 34 3.50 13.30 -15.92
N VAL A 35 2.27 13.75 -16.20
CA VAL A 35 1.17 13.78 -15.24
C VAL A 35 0.77 12.37 -14.80
N TYR A 36 0.78 11.40 -15.71
CA TYR A 36 0.32 10.04 -15.45
C TYR A 36 1.19 9.29 -14.42
N PRO A 37 2.53 9.19 -14.57
CA PRO A 37 3.38 8.55 -13.58
C PRO A 37 3.31 9.22 -12.21
N VAL A 38 3.21 10.55 -12.16
CA VAL A 38 3.10 11.31 -10.90
C VAL A 38 1.81 10.96 -10.15
N ILE A 39 0.66 10.99 -10.84
CA ILE A 39 -0.63 10.61 -10.23
C ILE A 39 -0.61 9.13 -9.80
N SER A 40 -0.04 8.26 -10.63
CA SER A 40 0.11 6.83 -10.32
C SER A 40 0.90 6.62 -9.03
N ILE A 41 2.02 7.33 -8.84
CA ILE A 41 2.82 7.25 -7.62
C ILE A 41 2.01 7.75 -6.41
N ALA A 42 1.29 8.86 -6.54
CA ALA A 42 0.49 9.41 -5.44
C ALA A 42 -0.60 8.44 -4.97
N ILE A 43 -1.33 7.82 -5.90
CA ILE A 43 -2.39 6.84 -5.58
C ILE A 43 -1.79 5.63 -4.86
N VAL A 44 -0.69 5.08 -5.38
CA VAL A 44 -0.03 3.90 -4.80
C VAL A 44 0.54 4.23 -3.42
N ALA A 45 1.14 5.41 -3.24
CA ALA A 45 1.66 5.84 -1.95
C ALA A 45 0.54 5.92 -0.89
N LEU A 46 -0.60 6.52 -1.23
CA LEU A 46 -1.77 6.56 -0.35
C LEU A 46 -2.28 5.16 -0.01
N ALA A 47 -2.37 4.27 -1.01
CA ALA A 47 -2.79 2.89 -0.79
C ALA A 47 -1.86 2.15 0.18
N VAL A 48 -0.54 2.30 0.02
CA VAL A 48 0.47 1.72 0.93
C VAL A 48 0.29 2.24 2.35
N VAL A 49 0.14 3.56 2.53
CA VAL A 49 -0.05 4.16 3.86
C VAL A 49 -1.31 3.60 4.54
N PHE A 50 -2.43 3.53 3.81
CA PHE A 50 -3.66 2.97 4.36
C PHE A 50 -3.53 1.48 4.70
N SER A 51 -2.87 0.69 3.85
CA SER A 51 -2.64 -0.73 4.13
C SER A 51 -1.76 -0.93 5.37
N ILE A 52 -0.71 -0.13 5.57
CA ILE A 52 0.10 -0.16 6.81
C ILE A 52 -0.77 0.16 8.02
N TYR A 53 -1.53 1.26 7.97
CA TYR A 53 -2.39 1.67 9.08
C TYR A 53 -3.40 0.57 9.44
N ASN A 54 -4.05 -0.01 8.43
CA ASN A 54 -5.03 -1.09 8.60
C ASN A 54 -4.41 -2.35 9.21
N LEU A 55 -3.20 -2.72 8.80
CA LEU A 55 -2.49 -3.88 9.33
C LEU A 55 -1.98 -3.64 10.75
N TYR A 56 -1.49 -2.44 11.05
CA TYR A 56 -1.09 -2.04 12.39
C TYR A 56 -2.27 -2.12 13.37
N GLN A 57 -3.42 -1.54 13.00
CA GLN A 57 -4.62 -1.61 13.82
C GLN A 57 -5.07 -3.06 14.05
N LEU A 58 -5.02 -3.91 13.01
CA LEU A 58 -5.33 -5.33 13.14
C LEU A 58 -4.40 -6.05 14.14
N TYR A 59 -3.12 -5.74 14.09
CA TYR A 59 -2.14 -6.32 14.99
C TYR A 59 -2.37 -5.86 16.44
N ALA A 60 -2.61 -4.57 16.66
CA ALA A 60 -2.93 -4.00 17.97
C ALA A 60 -4.22 -4.59 18.57
N ASP A 61 -5.28 -4.75 17.76
CA ASP A 61 -6.54 -5.34 18.20
C ASP A 61 -6.38 -6.82 18.58
N LYS A 62 -5.58 -7.59 17.84
CA LYS A 62 -5.25 -8.98 18.18
C LYS A 62 -4.48 -9.09 19.49
N GLN A 63 -3.53 -8.19 19.74
CA GLN A 63 -2.79 -8.17 21.00
C GLN A 63 -3.72 -7.87 22.19
N ARG A 64 -4.61 -6.88 22.06
CA ARG A 64 -5.61 -6.56 23.10
C ARG A 64 -6.56 -7.71 23.40
N LYS A 65 -6.94 -8.49 22.37
CA LYS A 65 -7.79 -9.66 22.52
C LYS A 65 -7.09 -10.84 23.20
N ASN A 66 -5.80 -11.05 22.94
CA ASN A 66 -5.01 -12.13 23.56
C ASN A 66 -4.54 -11.81 24.99
N GLN A 67 -4.64 -10.56 25.45
CA GLN A 67 -4.31 -10.15 26.82
C GLN A 67 -5.51 -10.21 27.80
N ARG A 68 -6.72 -10.53 27.31
CA ARG A 68 -7.92 -10.77 28.13
C ARG A 68 -8.23 -12.26 28.15
#